data_AF-A0A7R5L909-F1
#
_entry.id   AF-A0A7R5L909-F1
#
_cell.length_a   1.000
_cell.length_b   1.000
_cell.length_c   1.000
_cell.angle_alpha   90.00
_cell.angle_beta   90.00
_cell.angle_gamma   90.00
#
_symmetry.space_group_name_H-M   'P 1'
#
loop_
_entity.id
_entity.type
_entity.pdbx_description
1 polymer ?
#
loop_
_entity_poly.entity_id
_entity_poly.type
_entity_poly.pdbx_seq_one_letter_code
_entity_poly.pdbx_strand_id
1 'polypeptide(L)'
;MDPQTPPPSPALSSALPHLARLNPRAFRLLQAERRLLQNAVRNVLDGELLGRFLYLSAMERGELAKKIGTTPDMILDDLLEIDRVTAHF
;
A
#
# COMPACT_ATOMS: atom_id res chain seq x y z
N MET A 1 43.30 29.67 8.96
CA MET A 1 42.82 28.36 9.46
C MET A 1 41.35 28.53 9.81
N ASP A 2 40.51 27.66 9.24
CA ASP A 2 39.08 27.83 8.96
C ASP A 2 38.13 27.99 10.16
N PRO A 3 37.05 28.79 10.02
CA PRO A 3 35.80 28.60 10.76
C PRO A 3 34.77 27.87 9.87
N GLN A 4 34.51 26.62 10.25
CA GLN A 4 33.23 25.91 10.27
C GLN A 4 32.05 26.48 9.43
N THR A 5 31.69 25.76 8.38
CA THR A 5 30.50 25.90 7.53
C THR A 5 29.18 25.63 8.29
N PRO A 6 28.16 26.52 8.21
CA PRO A 6 26.78 26.15 8.55
C PRO A 6 26.06 25.47 7.35
N PRO A 7 25.03 24.62 7.60
CA PRO A 7 24.41 23.73 6.61
C PRO A 7 23.57 24.46 5.54
N PRO A 8 23.32 23.83 4.38
CA PRO A 8 22.71 24.48 3.22
C PRO A 8 21.22 24.81 3.44
N SER A 9 20.92 26.12 3.43
CA SER A 9 19.56 26.66 3.28
C SER A 9 18.93 26.20 1.95
N PRO A 10 17.61 25.96 1.88
CA PRO A 10 16.94 25.41 0.69
C PRO A 10 16.69 26.51 -0.36
N ALA A 11 17.76 27.11 -0.88
CA ALA A 11 17.68 28.32 -1.70
C ALA A 11 17.28 28.07 -3.18
N LEU A 12 17.29 26.82 -3.65
CA LEU A 12 17.02 26.52 -5.07
C LEU A 12 15.56 26.16 -5.39
N SER A 13 14.71 25.95 -4.38
CA SER A 13 13.30 25.58 -4.60
C SER A 13 12.33 26.77 -4.64
N SER A 14 12.78 27.96 -4.23
CA SER A 14 11.96 29.18 -4.20
C SER A 14 12.40 30.24 -5.22
N ALA A 15 13.47 30.00 -5.99
CA ALA A 15 14.12 31.02 -6.81
C ALA A 15 13.81 30.92 -8.31
N LEU A 16 13.04 29.94 -8.77
CA LEU A 16 12.74 29.75 -10.20
C LEU A 16 11.22 29.73 -10.43
N PRO A 17 10.68 30.54 -11.35
CA PRO A 17 9.26 30.52 -11.68
C PRO A 17 8.94 29.21 -12.42
N HIS A 18 8.22 28.31 -11.76
CA HIS A 18 7.68 27.11 -12.40
C HIS A 18 6.38 27.48 -13.12
N LEU A 19 6.34 27.30 -14.45
CA LEU A 19 5.13 27.50 -15.24
C LEU A 19 4.01 26.60 -14.66
N ALA A 20 2.82 27.17 -14.44
CA ALA A 20 1.65 26.52 -13.82
C ALA A 20 1.71 26.16 -12.30
N ARG A 21 2.65 26.71 -11.51
CA ARG A 21 2.76 26.47 -10.05
C ARG A 21 2.88 24.98 -9.65
N LEU A 22 3.45 24.16 -10.52
CA LEU A 22 3.60 22.73 -10.24
C LEU A 22 4.77 22.49 -9.27
N ASN A 23 4.48 21.80 -8.17
CA ASN A 23 5.45 21.44 -7.16
C ASN A 23 6.31 20.26 -7.64
N PRO A 24 7.65 20.39 -7.76
CA PRO A 24 8.53 19.29 -8.18
C PRO A 24 8.60 18.12 -7.18
N ARG A 25 8.02 18.26 -5.97
CA ARG A 25 7.76 17.13 -5.06
C ARG A 25 6.55 16.29 -5.49
N ALA A 26 5.51 16.90 -6.06
CA ALA A 26 4.32 16.19 -6.51
C ALA A 26 4.59 15.30 -7.73
N PHE A 27 5.51 15.71 -8.60
CA PHE A 27 5.95 14.89 -9.74
C PHE A 27 6.72 13.62 -9.31
N ARG A 28 7.31 13.61 -8.10
CA ARG A 28 8.05 12.45 -7.56
C ARG A 28 7.18 11.50 -6.73
N LEU A 29 5.91 11.84 -6.48
CA LEU A 29 4.94 10.92 -5.90
C LEU A 29 4.56 9.89 -6.98
N LEU A 30 5.36 8.82 -6.99
CA LEU A 30 5.20 7.55 -7.67
C LEU A 30 3.88 7.42 -8.46
N GLN A 31 3.92 7.79 -9.75
CA GLN A 31 2.91 7.35 -10.71
C GLN A 31 3.11 5.85 -10.94
N ALA A 32 2.51 5.02 -10.09
CA ALA A 32 2.35 3.61 -10.40
C ALA A 32 1.26 3.48 -11.47
N GLU A 33 1.64 3.54 -12.74
CA GLU A 33 0.79 3.17 -13.88
C GLU A 33 0.33 1.70 -13.83
N ARG A 34 0.89 0.92 -12.90
CA ARG A 34 0.64 -0.51 -12.75
C ARG A 34 0.33 -0.81 -11.30
N ARG A 35 -0.84 -1.42 -11.04
CA ARG A 35 -1.22 -1.97 -9.73
C ARG A 35 -0.12 -2.92 -9.25
N LEU A 36 0.78 -2.43 -8.43
CA LEU A 36 1.74 -3.25 -7.69
C LEU A 36 0.96 -3.88 -6.54
N LEU A 37 1.06 -5.20 -6.39
CA LEU A 37 0.55 -5.95 -5.23
C LEU A 37 1.42 -5.68 -3.99
N GLN A 38 1.64 -4.40 -3.69
CA GLN A 38 2.39 -3.93 -2.54
C GLN A 38 1.49 -2.98 -1.77
N ASN A 39 1.03 -3.42 -0.60
CA ASN A 39 0.41 -2.53 0.36
C ASN A 39 1.46 -1.53 0.85
N ALA A 40 1.45 -0.33 0.25
CA ALA A 40 2.33 0.77 0.65
C ALA A 40 2.07 1.25 2.09
N VAL A 41 0.91 0.88 2.67
CA VAL A 41 0.47 1.25 4.00
C VAL A 41 0.55 0.03 4.92
N ARG A 42 1.37 0.13 5.98
CA ARG A 42 1.35 -0.88 7.06
C ARG A 42 0.00 -0.75 7.78
N ASN A 43 -0.67 -1.88 8.03
CA ASN A 43 -1.93 -2.01 8.78
C ASN A 43 -3.25 -1.82 8.01
N VAL A 44 -3.21 -1.65 6.68
CA VAL A 44 -4.42 -1.71 5.83
C VAL A 44 -4.33 -2.94 4.94
N LEU A 45 -5.38 -3.75 4.91
CA LEU A 45 -5.48 -4.95 4.08
C LEU A 45 -6.29 -4.63 2.82
N ASP A 46 -5.89 -5.22 1.70
CA ASP A 46 -6.59 -5.06 0.41
C ASP A 46 -7.72 -6.09 0.32
N GLY A 47 -8.97 -5.62 0.46
CA GLY A 47 -10.16 -6.46 0.39
C GLY A 47 -10.37 -7.13 -0.97
N GLU A 48 -9.94 -6.51 -2.08
CA GLU A 48 -10.03 -7.09 -3.42
C GLU A 48 -9.08 -8.29 -3.54
N LEU A 49 -7.89 -8.17 -2.97
CA LEU A 49 -6.92 -9.27 -2.91
C LEU A 49 -7.41 -10.39 -1.98
N LEU A 50 -7.93 -10.05 -0.81
CA LEU A 50 -8.47 -11.00 0.14
C LEU A 50 -9.66 -11.78 -0.44
N GLY A 51 -10.56 -11.12 -1.17
CA GLY A 51 -11.69 -11.77 -1.85
C GLY A 51 -11.27 -12.84 -2.86
N ARG A 52 -10.06 -12.75 -3.45
CA ARG A 52 -9.53 -13.80 -4.35
C ARG A 52 -9.35 -15.14 -3.65
N PHE A 53 -9.14 -15.14 -2.33
CA PHE A 53 -9.03 -16.37 -1.55
C PHE A 53 -10.30 -17.24 -1.65
N LEU A 54 -11.47 -16.63 -1.80
CA LEU A 54 -12.76 -17.33 -1.96
C LEU A 54 -12.83 -18.12 -3.27
N TYR A 55 -12.12 -17.67 -4.31
CA TYR A 55 -12.13 -18.28 -5.65
C TYR A 55 -11.01 -19.32 -5.86
N LEU A 56 -10.09 -19.49 -4.91
CA LEU A 56 -9.05 -20.51 -4.98
C LEU A 56 -9.62 -21.92 -4.80
N SER A 57 -8.94 -22.93 -5.36
CA SER A 57 -9.27 -24.32 -5.10
C SER A 57 -8.98 -24.70 -3.64
N ALA A 58 -9.59 -25.79 -3.15
CA ALA A 58 -9.34 -26.29 -1.79
C ALA A 58 -7.86 -26.60 -1.54
N MET A 59 -7.14 -27.08 -2.56
CA MET A 59 -5.71 -27.37 -2.48
C MET A 59 -4.90 -26.10 -2.32
N GLU A 60 -5.15 -25.08 -3.16
CA GLU A 60 -4.45 -23.79 -3.10
C GLU A 60 -4.69 -23.06 -1.78
N ARG A 61 -5.94 -23.08 -1.28
CA ARG A 61 -6.27 -22.53 0.05
C ARG A 61 -5.50 -23.24 1.16
N GLY A 62 -5.42 -24.57 1.10
CA GLY A 62 -4.67 -25.38 2.06
C GLY A 62 -3.17 -25.06 2.06
N GLU A 63 -2.55 -24.92 0.88
CA GLU A 63 -1.15 -24.54 0.77
C GLU A 63 -0.88 -23.12 1.29
N LEU A 64 -1.76 -22.17 0.98
CA LEU A 64 -1.62 -20.78 1.42
C LEU A 64 -1.76 -20.66 2.94
N ALA A 65 -2.76 -21.31 3.52
CA ALA A 65 -3.00 -21.32 4.96
C ALA A 65 -1.81 -21.92 5.72
N LYS A 66 -1.23 -23.03 5.21
CA LYS A 66 -0.02 -23.64 5.78
C LYS A 66 1.18 -22.71 5.79
N LYS A 67 1.37 -21.91 4.73
CA LYS A 67 2.51 -20.97 4.62
C LYS A 67 2.46 -19.87 5.69
N ILE A 68 1.28 -19.50 6.15
CA ILE A 68 1.08 -18.46 7.17
C ILE A 68 0.75 -19.01 8.56
N GLY A 69 0.74 -20.35 8.71
CA GLY A 69 0.52 -21.01 10.00
C GLY A 69 -0.92 -20.96 10.50
N THR A 70 -1.90 -20.96 9.59
CA THR A 70 -3.34 -20.96 9.92
C THR A 70 -4.09 -22.10 9.21
N THR A 71 -5.39 -22.24 9.47
CA THR A 71 -6.28 -23.15 8.75
C THR A 71 -7.10 -22.40 7.71
N PRO A 72 -7.47 -23.05 6.58
CA PRO A 72 -8.37 -22.44 5.60
C PRO A 72 -9.70 -22.01 6.20
N ASP A 73 -10.23 -22.78 7.15
CA ASP A 73 -11.52 -22.51 7.80
C ASP A 73 -11.49 -21.20 8.59
N MET A 74 -10.41 -20.92 9.34
CA MET A 74 -10.27 -19.65 10.07
C MET A 74 -10.25 -18.45 9.13
N ILE A 75 -9.53 -18.55 8.00
CA ILE A 75 -9.50 -17.46 7.00
C ILE A 75 -10.89 -17.26 6.39
N LEU A 76 -11.61 -18.34 6.09
CA LEU A 76 -12.96 -18.25 5.53
C LEU A 76 -13.94 -17.61 6.51
N ASP A 77 -13.90 -18.02 7.77
CA ASP A 77 -14.74 -17.44 8.83
C ASP A 77 -14.51 -15.93 8.96
N ASP A 78 -13.24 -15.49 8.99
CA ASP A 78 -12.90 -14.06 9.05
C ASP A 78 -13.43 -13.27 7.83
N LEU A 79 -13.31 -13.84 6.62
CA LEU A 79 -13.78 -13.19 5.39
C LEU A 79 -15.30 -13.10 5.34
N LEU A 80 -16.00 -14.16 5.78
CA LEU A 80 -17.45 -14.18 5.84
C LEU A 80 -18.00 -13.24 6.92
N GLU A 81 -17.28 -13.09 8.03
CA GLU A 81 -17.64 -12.12 9.06
C GLU A 81 -17.55 -10.69 8.53
N ILE A 82 -16.48 -10.36 7.79
CA ILE A 82 -16.34 -9.04 7.14
C ILE A 82 -17.53 -8.77 6.20
N ASP A 83 -17.88 -9.72 5.34
CA ASP A 83 -19.02 -9.57 4.42
C ASP A 83 -20.32 -9.36 5.19
N ARG A 84 -20.57 -10.16 6.23
CA ARG A 84 -21.78 -10.06 7.06
C ARG A 84 -21.92 -8.69 7.73
N VAL A 85 -20.84 -8.13 8.28
CA VAL A 85 -20.90 -6.82 8.98
C VAL A 85 -20.91 -5.63 8.02
N THR A 86 -20.51 -5.83 6.75
CA THR A 86 -20.47 -4.78 5.72
C THR A 86 -21.66 -4.82 4.77
N ALA A 87 -22.51 -5.85 4.82
CA ALA A 87 -23.72 -6.03 4.00
C ALA A 87 -24.91 -5.13 4.40
N HIS A 88 -24.67 -3.89 4.84
CA HIS A 88 -25.71 -2.92 5.21
C HIS A 88 -25.80 -1.80 4.16
N PHE A 89 -26.95 -1.69 3.49
CA PHE A 89 -27.36 -0.58 2.62
C PHE A 89 -28.85 -0.30 2.75
#